data_AF-A0A2N3EK63-F1
#
_entry.id   AF-A0A2N3EK63-F1
#
_cell.length_a   1.000
_cell.length_b   1.000
_cell.length_c   1.000
_cell.angle_alpha   90.00
_cell.angle_beta   90.00
_cell.angle_gamma   90.00
#
_symmetry.space_group_name_H-M   'P 1'
#
loop_
_entity.id
_entity.type
_entity.pdbx_description
1 polymer ?
#
loop_
_entity_poly.entity_id
_entity_poly.type
_entity_poly.pdbx_seq_one_letter_code
_entity_poly.pdbx_strand_id
1 'polypeptide(L)'
;ALPAFQSTYGFTLQPDQIVQLSGGDTAATIAAAAQQTSGVNMAMVYGTDGALPSVGLMVLEDDKSVQPVYQPAPIVREAVLTAHPEIATVLAPIFASLDLVTLQGLNGRVQVGGEPAASVARDYLTRNGFIK
;
A
#
# COMPACT_ATOMS: atom_id res chain seq x y z
N ALA A 1 -2.42 7.03 -15.75
CA ALA A 1 -2.96 5.70 -15.40
C ALA A 1 -4.37 5.47 -15.97
N LEU A 2 -5.34 6.35 -15.73
CA LEU A 2 -6.75 6.12 -16.08
C LEU A 2 -7.03 5.64 -17.52
N PRO A 3 -6.45 6.23 -18.60
CA PRO A 3 -6.72 5.73 -19.96
C PRO A 3 -6.32 4.27 -20.19
N ALA A 4 -5.24 3.81 -19.56
CA ALA A 4 -4.78 2.42 -19.68
C ALA A 4 -5.73 1.44 -18.98
N PHE A 5 -6.25 1.82 -17.81
CA PHE A 5 -7.28 1.05 -17.11
C PHE A 5 -8.58 0.99 -17.92
N GLN A 6 -9.07 2.12 -18.42
CA GLN A 6 -10.27 2.20 -19.26
C GLN A 6 -10.19 1.26 -20.47
N SER A 7 -9.05 1.29 -21.18
CA SER A 7 -8.82 0.42 -22.34
C SER A 7 -8.77 -1.08 -21.96
N THR A 8 -8.02 -1.42 -20.90
CA THR A 8 -7.77 -2.82 -20.52
C THR A 8 -9.00 -3.50 -19.88
N TYR A 9 -9.80 -2.72 -19.16
CA TYR A 9 -10.99 -3.19 -18.46
C TYR A 9 -12.31 -2.89 -19.18
N GLY A 10 -12.27 -2.20 -20.33
CA GLY A 10 -13.44 -1.99 -21.18
C GLY A 10 -14.47 -1.04 -20.60
N PHE A 11 -14.04 0.02 -19.91
CA PHE A 11 -14.92 1.07 -19.37
C PHE A 11 -14.46 2.46 -19.81
N THR A 12 -15.33 3.46 -19.68
CA THR A 12 -14.99 4.86 -19.90
C THR A 12 -15.76 5.71 -18.90
N LEU A 13 -15.04 6.49 -18.09
CA LEU A 13 -15.63 7.47 -17.18
C LEU A 13 -16.03 8.72 -17.96
N GLN A 14 -17.25 9.18 -17.72
CA GLN A 14 -17.74 10.45 -18.23
C GLN A 14 -17.16 11.62 -17.42
N PRO A 15 -17.13 12.84 -17.97
CA PRO A 15 -16.57 14.01 -17.27
C PRO A 15 -17.21 14.29 -15.90
N ASP A 16 -18.50 13.99 -15.72
CA ASP A 16 -19.24 14.14 -14.47
C ASP A 16 -18.95 13.04 -13.44
N GLN A 17 -18.27 11.96 -13.84
CA GLN A 17 -17.79 10.89 -12.96
C GLN A 17 -16.34 11.11 -12.48
N ILE A 18 -15.71 12.22 -12.89
CA ILE A 18 -14.30 12.52 -12.59
C ILE A 18 -14.22 13.80 -11.77
N VAL A 19 -13.72 13.70 -10.55
CA VAL A 19 -13.29 14.85 -9.77
C VAL A 19 -11.77 14.95 -9.84
N GLN A 20 -11.29 16.01 -10.48
CA GLN A 20 -9.86 16.27 -10.58
C GLN A 20 -9.43 17.17 -9.41
N LEU A 21 -8.59 16.63 -8.54
CA LEU A 21 -7.96 17.40 -7.47
C LEU A 21 -6.61 17.91 -7.92
N SER A 22 -6.30 19.16 -7.57
CA SER A 22 -4.98 19.76 -7.79
C SER A 22 -4.01 19.23 -6.75
N GLY A 23 -3.17 18.27 -7.16
CA GLY A 23 -2.13 17.67 -6.31
C GLY A 23 -1.93 16.20 -6.64
N GLY A 24 -0.68 15.74 -6.66
CA GLY A 24 -0.33 14.33 -6.94
C GLY A 24 -0.36 13.41 -5.72
N ASP A 25 -0.94 13.86 -4.60
CA ASP A 25 -1.00 13.14 -3.34
C ASP A 25 -2.29 12.31 -3.24
N THR A 26 -2.14 11.02 -2.93
CA THR A 26 -3.27 10.10 -2.77
C THR A 26 -4.14 10.46 -1.57
N ALA A 27 -3.57 11.08 -0.52
CA ALA A 27 -4.32 11.49 0.67
C ALA A 27 -5.52 12.40 0.35
N ALA A 28 -5.35 13.31 -0.62
CA ALA A 28 -6.44 14.19 -1.06
C ALA A 28 -7.57 13.41 -1.75
N THR A 29 -7.23 12.45 -2.61
CA THR A 29 -8.24 11.63 -3.31
C THR A 29 -8.95 10.68 -2.35
N ILE A 30 -8.22 10.12 -1.37
CA ILE A 30 -8.77 9.28 -0.30
C ILE A 30 -9.74 10.09 0.55
N ALA A 31 -9.36 11.31 0.95
CA ALA A 31 -10.23 12.20 1.72
C ALA A 31 -11.50 12.56 0.94
N ALA A 32 -11.40 12.86 -0.36
CA ALA A 32 -12.56 13.17 -1.19
C ALA A 32 -13.53 11.99 -1.29
N ALA A 33 -13.03 10.76 -1.46
CA ALA A 33 -13.87 9.56 -1.46
C ALA A 33 -14.49 9.28 -0.09
N ALA A 34 -13.70 9.39 0.99
CA ALA A 34 -14.17 9.15 2.35
C ALA A 34 -15.27 10.16 2.78
N GLN A 35 -15.12 11.43 2.38
CA GLN A 35 -16.07 12.50 2.69
C GLN A 35 -17.19 12.61 1.65
N GLN A 36 -17.18 11.76 0.62
CA GLN A 36 -18.09 11.82 -0.52
C GLN A 36 -18.17 13.22 -1.15
N THR A 37 -17.03 13.92 -1.21
CA THR A 37 -16.93 15.26 -1.79
C THR A 37 -17.41 15.20 -3.24
N SER A 38 -18.41 16.01 -3.58
CA SER A 38 -19.04 16.00 -4.92
C SER A 38 -19.56 14.61 -5.34
N GLY A 39 -19.94 13.75 -4.40
CA GLY A 39 -20.47 12.42 -4.67
C GLY A 39 -19.41 11.34 -4.99
N VAL A 40 -18.12 11.63 -4.79
CA VAL A 40 -17.04 10.68 -5.05
C VAL A 40 -17.15 9.45 -4.14
N ASN A 41 -16.98 8.27 -4.71
CA ASN A 41 -16.96 6.99 -3.99
C ASN A 41 -15.73 6.11 -4.31
N MET A 42 -14.80 6.62 -5.11
CA MET A 42 -13.56 5.95 -5.50
C MET A 42 -12.39 6.94 -5.42
N ALA A 43 -11.20 6.44 -5.11
CA ALA A 43 -9.98 7.23 -4.99
C ALA A 43 -8.84 6.62 -5.82
N MET A 44 -7.90 7.46 -6.27
CA MET A 44 -6.65 7.00 -6.85
C MET A 44 -5.63 6.83 -5.74
N VAL A 45 -5.15 5.61 -5.51
CA VAL A 45 -4.38 5.26 -4.30
C VAL A 45 -3.14 4.47 -4.66
N TYR A 46 -2.16 4.42 -3.77
CA TYR A 46 -1.18 3.34 -3.76
C TYR A 46 -1.76 2.14 -3.03
N GLY A 47 -1.40 0.93 -3.48
CA GLY A 47 -1.96 -0.31 -2.93
C GLY A 47 -1.80 -0.42 -1.42
N THR A 48 -0.69 0.06 -0.85
CA THR A 48 -0.39 -0.05 0.59
C THR A 48 -0.64 1.25 1.37
N ASP A 49 -1.44 2.19 0.85
CA ASP A 49 -1.71 3.46 1.54
C ASP A 49 -2.33 3.21 2.94
N GLY A 50 -1.76 3.82 3.97
CA GLY A 50 -2.11 3.56 5.36
C GLY A 50 -3.47 4.12 5.78
N ALA A 51 -3.98 5.12 5.05
CA ALA A 51 -5.27 5.72 5.34
C ALA A 51 -6.46 4.80 4.98
N LEU A 52 -6.29 3.87 4.04
CA LEU A 52 -7.39 3.10 3.44
C LEU A 52 -8.24 2.33 4.47
N PRO A 53 -7.65 1.56 5.42
CA PRO A 53 -8.45 0.83 6.39
C PRO A 53 -9.24 1.76 7.33
N SER A 54 -8.70 2.93 7.66
CA SER A 54 -9.33 3.88 8.59
C SER A 54 -10.57 4.57 8.02
N VAL A 55 -10.68 4.62 6.68
CA VAL A 55 -11.80 5.26 5.98
C VAL A 55 -12.71 4.26 5.27
N GLY A 56 -12.52 2.96 5.51
CA GLY A 56 -13.36 1.90 4.96
C GLY A 56 -13.24 1.72 3.44
N LEU A 57 -12.13 2.15 2.84
CA LEU A 57 -11.85 1.91 1.42
C LEU A 57 -11.08 0.61 1.23
N MET A 58 -11.35 -0.08 0.12
CA MET A 58 -10.63 -1.27 -0.31
C MET A 58 -9.98 -1.05 -1.67
N VAL A 59 -8.81 -1.65 -1.88
CA VAL A 59 -8.11 -1.62 -3.17
C VAL A 59 -8.69 -2.70 -4.07
N LEU A 60 -9.00 -2.34 -5.31
CA LEU A 60 -9.38 -3.30 -6.34
C LEU A 60 -8.14 -3.97 -6.92
N GLU A 61 -8.23 -5.27 -7.17
CA GLU A 61 -7.15 -6.04 -7.78
C GLU A 61 -6.91 -5.62 -9.25
N ASP A 62 -5.64 -5.41 -9.62
CA ASP A 62 -5.21 -5.22 -11.01
C ASP A 62 -4.83 -6.58 -11.62
N ASP A 63 -5.85 -7.44 -11.80
CA ASP A 63 -5.75 -8.81 -12.31
C ASP A 63 -5.19 -8.90 -13.75
N LYS A 64 -5.16 -7.79 -14.49
CA LYS A 64 -4.58 -7.71 -15.85
C LYS A 64 -3.23 -7.01 -15.88
N SER A 65 -2.67 -6.66 -14.73
CA SER A 65 -1.34 -6.06 -14.60
C SER A 65 -1.15 -4.82 -15.48
N VAL A 66 -2.13 -3.91 -15.47
CA VAL A 66 -2.06 -2.63 -16.18
C VAL A 66 -0.92 -1.77 -15.63
N GLN A 67 -0.71 -1.81 -14.31
CA GLN A 67 0.41 -1.15 -13.66
C GLN A 67 1.60 -2.11 -13.49
N PRO A 68 2.84 -1.58 -13.52
CA PRO A 68 4.00 -2.34 -13.10
C PRO A 68 3.88 -2.82 -11.65
N VAL A 69 4.42 -3.99 -11.35
CA VAL A 69 4.45 -4.56 -10.00
C VAL A 69 5.56 -3.92 -9.19
N TYR A 70 5.21 -3.35 -8.04
CA TYR A 70 6.14 -2.77 -7.06
C TYR A 70 6.07 -3.54 -5.73
N GLN A 71 6.70 -4.71 -5.68
CA GLN A 71 6.80 -5.51 -4.45
C GLN A 71 8.04 -5.09 -3.63
N PRO A 72 7.90 -4.83 -2.31
CA PRO A 72 9.03 -4.51 -1.47
C PRO A 72 9.87 -5.76 -1.19
N ALA A 73 11.19 -5.64 -1.34
CA ALA A 73 12.13 -6.71 -1.02
C ALA A 73 13.43 -6.13 -0.41
N PRO A 74 14.09 -6.82 0.53
CA PRO A 74 15.42 -6.44 0.99
C PRO A 74 16.44 -6.56 -0.14
N ILE A 75 17.25 -5.53 -0.34
CA ILE A 75 18.43 -5.57 -1.20
C ILE A 75 19.67 -5.48 -0.33
N VAL A 76 20.56 -6.46 -0.47
CA VAL A 76 21.78 -6.57 0.33
C VAL A 76 22.97 -6.76 -0.59
N ARG A 77 24.09 -6.08 -0.29
CA ARG A 77 25.34 -6.27 -1.03
C ARG A 77 25.84 -7.70 -0.87
N GLU A 78 26.30 -8.30 -1.97
CA GLU A 78 26.79 -9.68 -1.99
C GLU A 78 27.83 -9.96 -0.89
N ALA A 79 28.86 -9.12 -0.75
CA ALA A 79 29.89 -9.32 0.27
C ALA A 79 29.33 -9.40 1.71
N VAL A 80 28.25 -8.67 2.01
CA VAL A 80 27.58 -8.73 3.33
C VAL A 80 26.77 -10.00 3.46
N LEU A 81 26.04 -10.38 2.42
CA LEU A 81 25.22 -11.60 2.42
C LEU A 81 26.09 -12.86 2.48
N THR A 82 27.25 -12.87 1.84
CA THR A 82 28.23 -13.97 1.94
C THR A 82 28.82 -14.08 3.34
N ALA A 83 29.07 -12.94 4.00
CA ALA A 83 29.54 -12.93 5.40
C ALA A 83 28.44 -13.30 6.41
N HIS A 84 27.18 -13.01 6.07
CA HIS A 84 26.00 -13.19 6.93
C HIS A 84 24.85 -13.86 6.16
N PRO A 85 25.00 -15.14 5.76
CA PRO A 85 23.98 -15.85 4.98
C PRO A 85 22.65 -15.99 5.74
N GLU A 86 22.67 -15.92 7.07
CA GLU A 86 21.48 -15.92 7.92
C GLU A 86 20.50 -14.79 7.62
N ILE A 87 20.95 -13.67 7.03
CA ILE A 87 20.09 -12.54 6.65
C ILE A 87 18.96 -13.02 5.73
N ALA A 88 19.28 -13.84 4.73
CA ALA A 88 18.27 -14.35 3.80
C ALA A 88 17.25 -15.24 4.53
N THR A 89 17.73 -16.16 5.37
CA THR A 89 16.89 -17.08 6.14
C THR A 89 15.96 -16.35 7.11
N VAL A 90 16.44 -15.29 7.76
CA VAL A 90 15.66 -14.50 8.72
C VAL A 90 14.63 -13.61 8.02
N LEU A 91 15.02 -12.93 6.94
CA LEU A 91 14.13 -11.97 6.27
C LEU A 91 13.07 -12.63 5.38
N ALA A 92 13.35 -13.81 4.82
CA ALA A 92 12.40 -14.51 3.94
C ALA A 92 11.00 -14.70 4.55
N PRO A 93 10.82 -15.29 5.75
CA PRO A 93 9.50 -15.47 6.33
C PRO A 93 8.85 -14.14 6.77
N ILE A 94 9.65 -13.15 7.17
CA ILE A 94 9.16 -11.81 7.53
C ILE A 94 8.50 -11.15 6.31
N PHE A 95 9.21 -11.09 5.18
CA PHE A 95 8.67 -10.46 3.98
C PHE A 95 7.55 -11.27 3.33
N ALA A 96 7.56 -12.60 3.46
CA ALA A 96 6.43 -13.44 3.03
C ALA A 96 5.13 -13.13 3.80
N SER A 97 5.24 -12.65 5.05
CA SER A 97 4.08 -12.26 5.86
C SER A 97 3.60 -10.81 5.67
N LEU A 98 4.30 -10.01 4.85
CA LEU A 98 3.94 -8.62 4.55
C LEU A 98 3.02 -8.52 3.32
N ASP A 99 1.83 -9.10 3.42
CA ASP A 99 0.81 -8.95 2.38
C ASP A 99 0.23 -7.52 2.31
N LEU A 100 -0.62 -7.27 1.30
CA LEU A 100 -1.21 -5.96 1.03
C LEU A 100 -1.94 -5.38 2.25
N VAL A 101 -2.80 -6.18 2.88
CA VAL A 101 -3.65 -5.76 4.01
C VAL A 101 -2.79 -5.54 5.25
N THR A 102 -1.80 -6.39 5.47
CA THR A 102 -0.83 -6.24 6.56
C THR A 102 -0.06 -4.93 6.42
N LEU A 103 0.49 -4.63 5.24
CA LEU A 103 1.21 -3.39 5.00
C LEU A 103 0.32 -2.15 5.15
N GLN A 104 -0.93 -2.18 4.67
CA GLN A 104 -1.89 -1.10 4.89
C GLN A 104 -2.12 -0.86 6.40
N GLY A 105 -2.30 -1.93 7.19
CA GLY A 105 -2.49 -1.84 8.62
C GLY A 105 -1.27 -1.25 9.35
N LEU A 106 -0.06 -1.71 9.01
CA LEU A 106 1.18 -1.19 9.58
C LEU A 106 1.41 0.27 9.21
N ASN A 107 1.20 0.64 7.94
CA ASN A 107 1.31 2.01 7.47
C ASN A 107 0.25 2.92 8.12
N GLY A 108 -0.97 2.42 8.33
CA GLY A 108 -2.05 3.17 8.96
C GLY A 108 -1.75 3.52 10.42
N ARG A 109 -1.14 2.61 11.18
CA ARG A 109 -0.69 2.89 12.56
C ARG A 109 0.31 4.03 12.63
N VAL A 110 1.20 4.12 11.64
CA VAL A 110 2.20 5.20 11.56
C VAL A 110 1.56 6.50 11.07
N GLN A 111 0.94 6.47 9.89
CA GLN A 111 0.46 7.65 9.18
C GLN A 111 -0.76 8.29 9.87
N VAL A 112 -1.71 7.48 10.34
CA VAL A 112 -2.97 7.94 10.94
C VAL A 112 -2.93 7.83 12.46
N GLY A 113 -2.41 6.72 12.97
CA GLY A 113 -2.31 6.48 14.42
C GLY A 113 -1.21 7.29 15.11
N GLY A 114 -0.25 7.83 14.37
CA GLY A 114 0.88 8.60 14.91
C GLY A 114 1.88 7.76 15.70
N GLU A 115 1.83 6.43 15.58
CA GLU A 115 2.77 5.55 16.27
C GLU A 115 4.17 5.63 15.64
N PRO A 116 5.25 5.63 16.44
CA PRO A 116 6.60 5.57 15.90
C PRO A 116 6.81 4.30 15.06
N ALA A 117 7.33 4.44 13.85
CA ALA A 117 7.53 3.31 12.93
C ALA A 117 8.36 2.17 13.56
N ALA A 118 9.37 2.50 14.37
CA ALA A 118 10.17 1.50 15.08
C ALA A 118 9.34 0.70 16.11
N SER A 119 8.36 1.34 16.75
CA SER A 119 7.44 0.67 17.68
C SER A 119 6.50 -0.26 16.92
N VAL A 120 5.93 0.20 15.81
CA VAL A 120 5.05 -0.61 14.95
C VAL A 120 5.79 -1.82 14.38
N ALA A 121 7.02 -1.62 13.89
CA ALA A 121 7.86 -2.71 13.39
C ALA A 121 8.19 -3.73 14.50
N ARG A 122 8.59 -3.27 15.69
CA ARG A 122 8.88 -4.15 16.82
C ARG A 122 7.66 -4.96 17.23
N ASP A 123 6.51 -4.31 17.38
CA ASP A 123 5.27 -4.96 17.76
C ASP A 123 4.83 -5.99 16.70
N TYR A 124 4.93 -5.68 15.41
CA TYR A 124 4.67 -6.64 14.33
C TYR A 124 5.59 -7.86 14.42
N LEU A 125 6.89 -7.64 14.57
CA LEU A 125 7.87 -8.73 14.67
C LEU A 125 7.64 -9.59 15.92
N THR A 126 7.31 -8.98 17.06
CA THR A 126 7.03 -9.70 18.31
C THR A 126 5.74 -10.52 18.20
N ARG A 127 4.65 -9.94 17.68
CA ARG A 127 3.35 -10.64 17.54
C ARG A 127 3.41 -11.84 16.60
N ASN A 128 4.23 -11.76 15.57
CA ASN A 128 4.45 -12.87 14.62
C ASN A 128 5.55 -13.84 15.06
N GLY A 129 6.12 -13.65 16.27
CA GLY A 129 7.12 -14.56 16.83
C GLY A 129 8.51 -14.48 16.19
N PHE A 130 8.79 -13.43 15.40
CA PHE A 130 10.10 -13.22 14.79
C PHE A 130 11.15 -12.70 15.79
N ILE A 131 10.71 -11.98 16.83
CA ILE A 131 11.55 -11.50 17.93
C ILE A 131 10.82 -11.64 19.28
N LYS A 132 11.56 -11.53 20.39
CA LYS A 132 11.02 -11.52 21.76
C LYS A 132 10.90 -10.11 22.33
#